data_AF-I3YJU6-F1
#
_entry.id   AF-I3YJU6-F1
#
_cell.length_a   1.000
_cell.length_b   1.000
_cell.length_c   1.000
_cell.angle_alpha   90.00
_cell.angle_beta   90.00
_cell.angle_gamma   90.00
#
_symmetry.space_group_name_H-M   'P 1'
#
loop_
_entity.id
_entity.type
_entity.pdbx_description
1 polymer ?
#
loop_
_entity_poly.entity_id
_entity_poly.type
_entity_poly.pdbx_seq_one_letter_code
_entity_poly.pdbx_strand_id
1 'polypeptide(L)'
;MKLIHKYLILGVAAAGAFTACDNYDADDHKFDNVVYLDVSKTDEVQPATFSNNTPTVEKPIQATLAYPEGQDVAVSLTVDPSLVATYNARYGSDWKMLDAKYYELSSDNVTIHAGKTASEVVTLRLKGLMGEGEQQTGALPIDETYLLPVRISHSSMSVLKGSEAAYYVVKRSSAITVAAQLTDNWIEFPSLDKYGDNSMPWNKLRAMTYEALIYIDDFALTDIQGNPVSISTVMGEEDYALLRIGDTNFEREQLQFDGSGVGFGKFPGRDNTKVLQKGYWYHVACTYDQNTRVVRVYVNGRIQSEATEMGPAALDDKNFIHLARRALYDLWDNETDPGKKDQYKTLGYDTYSEARQFFISYSYNDYRPLNGKIAEARVWSVARTPEQIWENMYNVENPKDDPTLLGYWKFNDGKGNTVKDYSRYGNDGQAKYDLKWPDGIEIPKINEVEE
;
A
#
# COMPACT_ATOMS: atom_id res chain seq x y z
N MET A 1 -26.80 61.93 -45.33
CA MET A 1 -26.77 60.67 -46.12
C MET A 1 -27.24 59.57 -45.17
N LYS A 2 -28.49 59.06 -45.21
CA LYS A 2 -29.05 58.06 -46.16
C LYS A 2 -28.08 56.88 -46.31
N LEU A 3 -28.33 55.61 -45.98
CA LEU A 3 -29.51 54.71 -45.97
C LEU A 3 -29.12 53.47 -45.09
N ILE A 4 -29.91 52.88 -44.17
CA ILE A 4 -31.19 52.12 -44.22
C ILE A 4 -31.00 50.58 -44.07
N HIS A 5 -31.58 50.03 -42.97
CA HIS A 5 -32.30 48.74 -42.77
C HIS A 5 -31.54 47.39 -42.91
N LYS A 6 -31.77 46.29 -42.17
CA LYS A 6 -32.70 45.73 -41.12
C LYS A 6 -31.90 44.53 -40.50
N TYR A 7 -32.07 44.01 -39.29
CA TYR A 7 -33.18 43.24 -38.66
C TYR A 7 -32.79 43.06 -37.17
N LEU A 8 -33.62 43.45 -36.19
CA LEU A 8 -34.55 42.60 -35.41
C LEU A 8 -33.94 41.26 -34.93
N ILE A 9 -33.86 41.05 -33.60
CA ILE A 9 -34.48 39.92 -32.87
C ILE A 9 -34.16 39.98 -31.36
N LEU A 10 -35.26 40.05 -30.60
CA LEU A 10 -35.58 39.61 -29.23
C LEU A 10 -34.53 39.73 -28.11
N GLY A 11 -34.86 40.61 -27.15
CA GLY A 11 -34.57 40.37 -25.74
C GLY A 11 -35.61 39.40 -25.16
N VAL A 12 -35.14 38.35 -24.50
CA VAL A 12 -35.95 37.45 -23.68
C VAL A 12 -35.71 37.82 -22.22
N ALA A 13 -36.77 38.28 -21.56
CA ALA A 13 -36.84 38.35 -20.12
C ALA A 13 -36.89 36.90 -19.58
N ALA A 14 -35.85 36.49 -18.86
CA ALA A 14 -35.84 35.23 -18.13
C ALA A 14 -36.70 35.39 -16.88
N ALA A 15 -37.99 35.10 -17.02
CA ALA A 15 -38.84 34.74 -15.89
C ALA A 15 -38.37 33.36 -15.41
N GLY A 16 -37.67 33.33 -14.27
CA GLY A 16 -37.30 32.10 -13.58
C GLY A 16 -38.55 31.37 -13.12
N ALA A 17 -38.95 30.35 -13.85
CA ALA A 17 -39.83 29.31 -13.33
C ALA A 17 -38.98 28.44 -12.39
N PHE A 18 -39.17 28.63 -11.08
CA PHE A 18 -38.83 27.61 -10.10
C PHE A 18 -39.73 26.41 -10.39
N THR A 19 -39.24 25.46 -11.16
CA THR A 19 -39.81 24.11 -11.16
C THR A 19 -39.30 23.44 -9.90
N ALA A 20 -40.10 23.50 -8.84
CA ALA A 20 -40.05 22.51 -7.79
C ALA A 20 -40.27 21.14 -8.46
N CYS A 21 -39.25 20.29 -8.46
CA CYS A 21 -39.44 18.88 -8.77
C CYS A 21 -40.10 18.23 -7.56
N ASP A 22 -41.41 18.45 -7.41
CA ASP A 22 -42.28 17.54 -6.65
C ASP A 22 -42.50 16.32 -7.54
N ASN A 23 -41.67 15.29 -7.37
CA ASN A 23 -41.94 13.93 -7.86
C ASN A 23 -41.23 12.95 -6.93
N TYR A 24 -41.73 12.86 -5.69
CA TYR A 24 -41.50 11.75 -4.77
C TYR A 24 -42.88 11.33 -4.27
N ASP A 25 -43.54 10.42 -5.00
CA ASP A 25 -44.79 9.82 -4.53
C ASP A 25 -44.47 8.89 -3.36
N ALA A 26 -45.09 9.16 -2.20
CA ALA A 26 -44.86 8.46 -0.94
C ALA A 26 -45.27 6.96 -0.93
N ASP A 27 -45.88 6.47 -2.02
CA ASP A 27 -46.57 5.17 -2.09
C ASP A 27 -45.74 4.03 -2.74
N ASP A 28 -44.50 4.30 -3.18
CA ASP A 28 -43.62 3.29 -3.80
C ASP A 28 -42.56 2.72 -2.84
N HIS A 29 -42.60 3.12 -1.56
CA HIS A 29 -41.70 2.62 -0.52
C HIS A 29 -42.16 1.26 -0.02
N LYS A 30 -41.33 0.23 -0.24
CA LYS A 30 -41.61 -1.15 0.22
C LYS A 30 -41.38 -1.33 1.73
N PHE A 31 -40.75 -0.36 2.40
CA PHE A 31 -40.37 -0.42 3.82
C PHE A 31 -40.47 0.97 4.46
N ASP A 32 -40.64 1.01 5.78
CA ASP A 32 -40.68 2.24 6.57
C ASP A 32 -39.37 3.03 6.44
N ASN A 33 -39.47 4.36 6.44
CA ASN A 33 -38.30 5.23 6.49
C ASN A 33 -37.73 5.28 7.92
N VAL A 34 -36.44 5.01 8.05
CA VAL A 34 -35.76 4.87 9.35
C VAL A 34 -34.40 5.55 9.32
N VAL A 35 -34.00 6.08 10.47
CA VAL A 35 -32.66 6.63 10.68
C VAL A 35 -31.67 5.52 11.02
N TYR A 36 -30.46 5.58 10.47
CA TYR A 36 -29.36 4.68 10.80
C TYR A 36 -28.00 5.36 10.66
N LEU A 37 -26.97 4.78 11.27
CA LEU A 37 -25.58 5.21 11.07
C LEU A 37 -25.04 4.67 9.76
N ASP A 38 -24.48 5.54 8.92
CA ASP A 38 -23.87 5.18 7.64
C ASP A 38 -22.78 4.11 7.78
N VAL A 39 -21.92 4.26 8.79
CA VAL A 39 -20.84 3.32 9.12
C VAL A 39 -21.38 1.93 9.50
N SER A 40 -22.59 1.85 10.06
CA SER A 40 -23.21 0.60 10.49
C SER A 40 -24.20 0.02 9.49
N LYS A 41 -24.15 0.47 8.23
CA LYS A 41 -25.11 0.05 7.19
C LYS A 41 -25.01 -1.45 6.87
N THR A 42 -23.81 -2.01 6.87
CA THR A 42 -23.56 -3.43 6.55
C THR A 42 -23.02 -4.22 7.73
N ASP A 43 -22.25 -3.58 8.59
CA ASP A 43 -21.66 -4.18 9.79
C ASP A 43 -21.56 -3.11 10.88
N GLU A 44 -21.99 -3.43 12.09
CA GLU A 44 -21.89 -2.54 13.25
C GLU A 44 -20.45 -2.46 13.79
N VAL A 45 -19.56 -3.40 13.44
CA VAL A 45 -18.18 -3.46 13.93
C VAL A 45 -17.25 -2.67 13.02
N GLN A 46 -16.56 -1.69 13.60
CA GLN A 46 -15.71 -0.75 12.87
C GLN A 46 -14.25 -0.89 13.33
N PRO A 47 -13.34 -1.46 12.53
CA PRO A 47 -11.94 -1.54 12.90
C PRO A 47 -11.30 -0.15 12.96
N ALA A 48 -10.53 0.06 14.02
CA ALA A 48 -9.73 1.26 14.28
C ALA A 48 -8.35 0.87 14.79
N THR A 49 -7.68 -0.02 14.05
CA THR A 49 -6.27 -0.37 14.24
C THR A 49 -5.37 0.64 13.54
N PHE A 50 -4.34 1.13 14.21
CA PHE A 50 -3.41 2.12 13.67
C PHE A 50 -1.99 1.93 14.20
N SER A 51 -1.00 2.46 13.47
CA SER A 51 0.41 2.35 13.83
C SER A 51 0.74 3.02 15.16
N ASN A 52 1.78 2.53 15.83
CA ASN A 52 2.28 3.13 17.07
C ASN A 52 2.74 4.60 16.96
N ASN A 53 2.89 5.13 15.75
CA ASN A 53 3.30 6.51 15.47
C ASN A 53 2.17 7.38 14.89
N THR A 54 0.92 6.95 15.04
CA THR A 54 -0.25 7.73 14.62
C THR A 54 -0.77 8.55 15.82
N PRO A 55 -0.66 9.89 15.81
CA PRO A 55 -1.05 10.72 16.95
C PRO A 55 -2.57 10.89 17.10
N THR A 56 -3.29 10.85 15.97
CA THR A 56 -4.74 11.05 15.87
C THR A 56 -5.32 10.18 14.76
N VAL A 57 -6.55 9.68 14.96
CA VAL A 57 -7.33 9.00 13.94
C VAL A 57 -8.72 9.62 13.90
N GLU A 58 -9.23 9.89 12.71
CA GLU A 58 -10.58 10.45 12.51
C GLU A 58 -11.48 9.41 11.85
N LYS A 59 -12.67 9.23 12.42
CA LYS A 59 -13.70 8.33 11.92
C LYS A 59 -14.96 9.16 11.67
N PRO A 60 -15.28 9.50 10.41
CA PRO A 60 -16.50 10.23 10.09
C PRO A 60 -17.72 9.32 10.30
N ILE A 61 -18.82 9.93 10.77
CA ILE A 61 -20.10 9.29 11.06
C ILE A 61 -21.20 10.22 10.57
N GLN A 62 -22.21 9.69 9.90
CA GLN A 62 -23.42 10.41 9.52
C GLN A 62 -24.67 9.64 9.96
N ALA A 63 -25.68 10.38 10.40
CA ALA A 63 -27.03 9.85 10.46
C ALA A 63 -27.65 9.92 9.06
N THR A 64 -28.26 8.84 8.63
CA THR A 64 -28.82 8.70 7.28
C THR A 64 -30.23 8.15 7.30
N LEU A 65 -31.02 8.48 6.28
CA LEU A 65 -32.35 7.96 6.04
C LEU A 65 -32.36 7.00 4.85
N ALA A 66 -33.34 6.10 4.81
CA ALA A 66 -33.60 5.27 3.63
C ALA A 66 -34.14 6.11 2.47
N TYR A 67 -34.99 7.10 2.77
CA TYR A 67 -35.61 8.00 1.82
C TYR A 67 -35.63 9.46 2.34
N PRO A 68 -35.70 10.48 1.48
CA PRO A 68 -35.82 11.88 1.94
C PRO A 68 -37.13 12.12 2.70
N GLU A 69 -37.08 13.00 3.71
CA GLU A 69 -38.27 13.43 4.48
C GLU A 69 -38.65 14.88 4.16
N GLY A 70 -39.94 15.21 4.27
CA GLY A 70 -40.44 16.57 4.03
C GLY A 70 -40.12 17.57 5.16
N GLN A 71 -39.59 17.08 6.28
CA GLN A 71 -39.29 17.85 7.49
C GLN A 71 -37.87 17.52 7.96
N ASP A 72 -37.29 18.43 8.74
CA ASP A 72 -35.99 18.18 9.38
C ASP A 72 -36.10 17.03 10.39
N VAL A 73 -35.12 16.13 10.35
CA VAL A 73 -35.00 15.02 11.31
C VAL A 73 -33.84 15.31 12.25
N ALA A 74 -34.16 15.53 13.52
CA ALA A 74 -33.17 15.74 14.57
C ALA A 74 -32.64 14.39 15.07
N VAL A 75 -31.31 14.27 15.16
CA VAL A 75 -30.63 13.04 15.62
C VAL A 75 -29.54 13.40 16.63
N SER A 76 -29.52 12.71 17.76
CA SER A 76 -28.47 12.83 18.76
C SER A 76 -27.60 11.58 18.78
N LEU A 77 -26.29 11.77 18.79
CA LEU A 77 -25.28 10.71 18.87
C LEU A 77 -24.58 10.75 20.23
N THR A 78 -24.24 9.59 20.77
CA THR A 78 -23.49 9.50 22.03
C THR A 78 -22.55 8.31 22.05
N VAL A 79 -21.50 8.40 22.85
CA VAL A 79 -20.69 7.24 23.24
C VAL A 79 -21.40 6.53 24.39
N ASP A 80 -21.64 5.22 24.26
CA ASP A 80 -22.45 4.46 25.23
C ASP A 80 -21.70 3.26 25.82
N PRO A 81 -20.98 3.45 26.96
CA PRO A 81 -20.25 2.39 27.62
C PRO A 81 -21.09 1.16 28.00
N SER A 82 -22.43 1.30 28.12
CA SER A 82 -23.30 0.17 28.47
C SER A 82 -23.34 -0.91 27.39
N LEU A 83 -22.98 -0.57 26.15
CA LEU A 83 -22.95 -1.51 25.02
C LEU A 83 -21.72 -2.44 25.02
N VAL A 84 -20.69 -2.15 25.80
CA VAL A 84 -19.46 -2.97 25.86
C VAL A 84 -19.75 -4.40 26.31
N ALA A 85 -20.56 -4.58 27.35
CA ALA A 85 -20.92 -5.91 27.86
C ALA A 85 -21.72 -6.71 26.82
N THR A 86 -22.63 -6.04 26.10
CA THR A 86 -23.42 -6.65 25.02
C THR A 86 -22.53 -7.11 23.87
N TYR A 87 -21.56 -6.28 23.46
CA TYR A 87 -20.58 -6.64 22.42
C TYR A 87 -19.78 -7.88 22.83
N ASN A 88 -19.15 -7.83 24.01
CA ASN A 88 -18.30 -8.91 24.50
C ASN A 88 -19.06 -10.24 24.59
N ALA A 89 -20.30 -10.21 25.09
CA ALA A 89 -21.16 -11.40 25.12
C ALA A 89 -21.52 -11.94 23.72
N ARG A 90 -21.71 -11.06 22.73
CA ARG A 90 -22.06 -11.42 21.36
C ARG A 90 -20.88 -12.01 20.59
N TYR A 91 -19.69 -11.42 20.72
CA TYR A 91 -18.51 -11.74 19.91
C TYR A 91 -17.46 -12.58 20.63
N GLY A 92 -17.67 -12.94 21.90
CA GLY A 92 -16.75 -13.78 22.66
C GLY A 92 -15.44 -13.10 23.04
N SER A 93 -15.44 -11.77 23.17
CA SER A 93 -14.29 -10.96 23.57
C SER A 93 -14.40 -10.53 25.04
N ASP A 94 -13.33 -9.92 25.56
CA ASP A 94 -13.26 -9.34 26.90
C ASP A 94 -12.73 -7.89 26.90
N TRP A 95 -12.85 -7.21 25.75
CA TRP A 95 -12.27 -5.90 25.52
C TRP A 95 -12.90 -4.83 26.41
N LYS A 96 -12.05 -3.92 26.88
CA LYS A 96 -12.44 -2.84 27.80
C LYS A 96 -12.93 -1.62 27.02
N MET A 97 -13.75 -0.81 27.67
CA MET A 97 -14.09 0.52 27.17
C MET A 97 -12.82 1.37 27.00
N LEU A 98 -12.68 2.07 25.88
CA LEU A 98 -11.62 3.05 25.68
C LEU A 98 -11.77 4.21 26.68
N ASP A 99 -10.66 4.65 27.28
CA ASP A 99 -10.67 5.79 28.21
C ASP A 99 -11.09 7.10 27.51
N ALA A 100 -11.94 7.89 28.16
CA ALA A 100 -12.50 9.14 27.65
C ALA A 100 -11.44 10.18 27.24
N LYS A 101 -10.22 10.12 27.79
CA LYS A 101 -9.14 11.03 27.37
C LYS A 101 -8.68 10.81 25.93
N TYR A 102 -8.91 9.61 25.36
CA TYR A 102 -8.45 9.24 24.02
C TYR A 102 -9.45 9.54 22.91
N TYR A 103 -10.65 10.07 23.20
CA TYR A 103 -11.62 10.35 22.16
C TYR A 103 -12.41 11.64 22.38
N GLU A 104 -12.98 12.16 21.30
CA GLU A 104 -14.00 13.21 21.31
C GLU A 104 -14.93 13.04 20.10
N LEU A 105 -16.19 13.45 20.24
CA LEU A 105 -17.10 13.64 19.12
C LEU A 105 -17.13 15.12 18.76
N SER A 106 -17.07 15.45 17.47
CA SER A 106 -17.13 16.85 17.01
C SER A 106 -18.49 17.51 17.25
N SER A 107 -19.56 16.72 17.34
CA SER A 107 -20.91 17.12 17.71
C SER A 107 -21.65 15.93 18.30
N ASP A 108 -22.59 16.20 19.20
CA ASP A 108 -23.52 15.22 19.77
C ASP A 108 -24.92 15.32 19.13
N ASN A 109 -25.17 16.35 18.32
CA ASN A 109 -26.46 16.59 17.65
C ASN A 109 -26.24 16.95 16.19
N VAL A 110 -27.07 16.38 15.31
CA VAL A 110 -27.08 16.67 13.88
C VAL A 110 -28.51 16.71 13.35
N THR A 111 -28.66 17.34 12.18
CA THR A 111 -29.96 17.44 11.51
C THR A 111 -29.85 16.86 10.11
N ILE A 112 -30.75 15.95 9.77
CA ILE A 112 -30.98 15.60 8.37
C ILE A 112 -32.02 16.59 7.85
N HIS A 113 -31.57 17.60 7.10
CA HIS A 113 -32.43 18.66 6.60
C HIS A 113 -33.51 18.11 5.65
N ALA A 114 -34.68 18.74 5.63
CA ALA A 114 -35.78 18.39 4.75
C ALA A 114 -35.31 18.22 3.28
N GLY A 115 -35.75 17.14 2.64
CA GLY A 115 -35.38 16.75 1.28
C GLY A 115 -33.97 16.16 1.14
N LYS A 116 -33.21 15.97 2.23
CA LYS A 116 -31.92 15.28 2.25
C LYS A 116 -32.04 13.90 2.90
N THR A 117 -31.01 13.08 2.70
CA THR A 117 -30.92 11.72 3.26
C THR A 117 -29.74 11.52 4.20
N ALA A 118 -28.91 12.54 4.39
CA ALA A 118 -27.74 12.49 5.26
C ALA A 118 -27.59 13.80 6.03
N SER A 119 -27.13 13.69 7.27
CA SER A 119 -26.81 14.81 8.14
C SER A 119 -25.47 15.47 7.79
N GLU A 120 -25.08 16.51 8.52
CA GLU A 120 -23.66 16.88 8.61
C GLU A 120 -22.81 15.72 9.16
N VAL A 121 -21.51 15.73 8.86
CA VAL A 121 -20.55 14.74 9.37
C VAL A 121 -20.21 15.03 10.83
N VAL A 122 -20.41 14.02 11.68
CA VAL A 122 -19.82 13.96 13.03
C VAL A 122 -18.51 13.20 12.95
N THR A 123 -17.42 13.80 13.40
CA THR A 123 -16.13 13.13 13.47
C THR A 123 -15.92 12.57 14.87
N LEU A 124 -15.80 11.25 14.98
CA LEU A 124 -15.16 10.62 16.12
C LEU A 124 -13.65 10.78 15.95
N ARG A 125 -13.03 11.62 16.78
CA ARG A 125 -11.59 11.82 16.79
C ARG A 125 -10.98 11.03 17.93
N LEU A 126 -10.15 10.06 17.59
CA LEU A 126 -9.20 9.43 18.51
C LEU A 126 -7.98 10.34 18.63
N LYS A 127 -7.57 10.68 19.85
CA LYS A 127 -6.56 11.70 20.17
C LYS A 127 -5.66 11.27 21.32
N GLY A 128 -4.49 11.91 21.45
CA GLY A 128 -3.55 11.63 22.53
C GLY A 128 -2.94 10.22 22.47
N LEU A 129 -2.96 9.60 21.28
CA LEU A 129 -2.67 8.18 21.11
C LEU A 129 -1.19 7.83 21.39
N MET A 130 -0.28 8.78 21.14
CA MET A 130 1.16 8.63 21.30
C MET A 130 1.70 9.11 22.65
N GLY A 131 0.86 9.68 23.52
CA GLY A 131 1.35 10.28 24.77
C GLY A 131 2.33 11.43 24.53
N GLU A 132 3.25 11.63 25.46
CA GLU A 132 4.20 12.76 25.47
C GLU A 132 5.67 12.31 25.36
N GLY A 133 6.44 13.06 24.58
CA GLY A 133 7.89 12.86 24.39
C GLY A 133 8.25 11.61 23.59
N GLU A 134 9.56 11.39 23.41
CA GLU A 134 10.08 10.20 22.69
C GLU A 134 9.73 8.89 23.40
N GLN A 135 9.58 8.93 24.72
CA GLN A 135 9.18 7.78 25.54
C GLN A 135 7.68 7.50 25.50
N GLN A 136 6.88 8.36 24.82
CA GLN A 136 5.44 8.17 24.63
C GLN A 136 4.68 7.96 25.96
N THR A 137 5.02 8.77 26.97
CA THR A 137 4.45 8.62 28.31
C THR A 137 2.95 8.90 28.28
N GLY A 138 2.14 8.00 28.83
CA GLY A 138 0.68 8.15 28.86
C GLY A 138 -0.04 7.82 27.54
N ALA A 139 0.70 7.30 26.55
CA ALA A 139 0.14 6.81 25.29
C ALA A 139 -0.88 5.68 25.51
N LEU A 140 -1.72 5.44 24.50
CA LEU A 140 -2.56 4.24 24.50
C LEU A 140 -1.63 3.02 24.54
N PRO A 141 -1.88 2.01 25.40
CA PRO A 141 -1.05 0.81 25.44
C PRO A 141 -0.97 0.13 24.08
N ILE A 142 0.22 -0.36 23.75
CA ILE A 142 0.47 -1.03 22.48
C ILE A 142 -0.08 -2.44 22.52
N ASP A 143 -0.67 -2.89 21.41
CA ASP A 143 -1.27 -4.21 21.19
C ASP A 143 -2.42 -4.61 22.12
N GLU A 144 -2.90 -3.69 22.96
CA GLU A 144 -4.15 -3.84 23.69
C GLU A 144 -5.34 -3.36 22.83
N THR A 145 -6.44 -4.11 22.88
CA THR A 145 -7.68 -3.81 22.14
C THR A 145 -8.76 -3.26 23.06
N TYR A 146 -9.41 -2.19 22.60
CA TYR A 146 -10.45 -1.46 23.32
C TYR A 146 -11.71 -1.33 22.47
N LEU A 147 -12.85 -1.14 23.13
CA LEU A 147 -14.13 -0.87 22.50
C LEU A 147 -14.54 0.59 22.73
N LEU A 148 -15.06 1.22 21.67
CA LEU A 148 -15.67 2.54 21.73
C LEU A 148 -17.00 2.52 20.96
N PRO A 149 -18.11 2.14 21.62
CA PRO A 149 -19.43 2.16 21.00
C PRO A 149 -19.99 3.58 20.87
N VAL A 150 -20.33 3.99 19.66
CA VAL A 150 -21.10 5.19 19.35
C VAL A 150 -22.50 4.78 18.90
N ARG A 151 -23.55 5.43 19.39
CA ARG A 151 -24.94 5.10 19.03
C ARG A 151 -25.78 6.33 18.77
N ILE A 152 -26.91 6.13 18.11
CA ILE A 152 -28.04 7.05 18.14
C ILE A 152 -28.69 6.95 19.53
N SER A 153 -28.65 8.05 20.29
CA SER A 153 -29.29 8.16 21.61
C SER A 153 -30.71 8.70 21.50
N HIS A 154 -30.98 9.53 20.50
CA HIS A 154 -32.29 10.08 20.21
C HIS A 154 -32.47 10.32 18.70
N SER A 155 -33.70 10.16 18.22
CA SER A 155 -34.12 10.62 16.90
C SER A 155 -35.58 11.08 16.98
N SER A 156 -35.93 12.09 16.20
CA SER A 156 -37.33 12.51 16.02
C SER A 156 -38.16 11.51 15.20
N MET A 157 -37.54 10.43 14.68
CA MET A 157 -38.18 9.35 13.94
C MET A 157 -37.68 7.98 14.38
N SER A 158 -38.22 6.91 13.78
CA SER A 158 -37.81 5.54 14.06
C SER A 158 -36.36 5.28 13.62
N VAL A 159 -35.64 4.47 14.40
CA VAL A 159 -34.24 4.11 14.18
C VAL A 159 -34.14 2.63 13.79
N LEU A 160 -33.31 2.31 12.80
CA LEU A 160 -33.03 0.94 12.40
C LEU A 160 -32.18 0.24 13.46
N LYS A 161 -32.77 -0.71 14.19
CA LYS A 161 -32.11 -1.39 15.33
C LYS A 161 -30.80 -2.10 15.00
N GLY A 162 -30.66 -2.67 13.81
CA GLY A 162 -29.41 -3.33 13.38
C GLY A 162 -28.27 -2.37 13.05
N SER A 163 -28.55 -1.08 12.91
CA SER A 163 -27.59 -0.05 12.47
C SER A 163 -27.67 1.21 13.35
N GLU A 164 -28.17 1.06 14.59
CA GLU A 164 -28.29 2.18 15.54
C GLU A 164 -26.98 2.47 16.29
N ALA A 165 -26.03 1.53 16.26
CA ALA A 165 -24.75 1.62 16.94
C ALA A 165 -23.59 1.19 16.03
N ALA A 166 -22.43 1.81 16.25
CA ALA A 166 -21.15 1.50 15.65
C ALA A 166 -20.16 1.17 16.78
N TYR A 167 -19.60 -0.04 16.77
CA TYR A 167 -18.61 -0.50 17.74
C TYR A 167 -17.21 -0.32 17.16
N TYR A 168 -16.52 0.74 17.55
CA TYR A 168 -15.13 0.93 17.15
C TYR A 168 -14.21 0.00 17.96
N VAL A 169 -13.51 -0.89 17.26
CA VAL A 169 -12.49 -1.78 17.83
C VAL A 169 -11.14 -1.09 17.69
N VAL A 170 -10.69 -0.46 18.76
CA VAL A 170 -9.55 0.46 18.79
C VAL A 170 -8.31 -0.27 19.25
N LYS A 171 -7.26 -0.27 18.42
CA LYS A 171 -5.96 -0.88 18.74
C LYS A 171 -4.81 -0.02 18.24
N ARG A 172 -3.89 0.32 19.13
CA ARG A 172 -2.59 0.88 18.74
C ARG A 172 -1.63 -0.29 18.52
N SER A 173 -1.32 -0.61 17.28
CA SER A 173 -0.56 -1.80 16.93
C SER A 173 0.95 -1.53 16.92
N SER A 174 1.74 -2.52 17.36
CA SER A 174 3.18 -2.58 17.11
C SER A 174 3.51 -3.06 15.69
N ALA A 175 2.54 -3.66 15.01
CA ALA A 175 2.68 -4.10 13.63
C ALA A 175 2.63 -2.95 12.62
N ILE A 176 3.01 -3.27 11.38
CA ILE A 176 2.76 -2.41 10.23
C ILE A 176 1.26 -2.45 9.92
N THR A 177 0.63 -1.28 9.86
CA THR A 177 -0.83 -1.16 9.66
C THR A 177 -1.23 -0.51 8.33
N VAL A 178 -0.28 -0.32 7.42
CA VAL A 178 -0.50 0.28 6.10
C VAL A 178 0.35 -0.47 5.09
N ALA A 179 -0.24 -0.79 3.95
CA ALA A 179 0.42 -1.40 2.81
C ALA A 179 -0.26 -0.95 1.53
N ALA A 180 0.48 -0.94 0.41
CA ALA A 180 -0.08 -0.60 -0.88
C ALA A 180 -0.60 -1.84 -1.60
N GLN A 181 -1.75 -1.72 -2.27
CA GLN A 181 -2.27 -2.73 -3.20
C GLN A 181 -1.67 -2.54 -4.59
N LEU A 182 -1.07 -3.59 -5.13
CA LEU A 182 -0.34 -3.59 -6.40
C LEU A 182 -0.98 -4.48 -7.48
N THR A 183 -2.12 -5.11 -7.20
CA THR A 183 -2.92 -5.77 -8.23
C THR A 183 -3.23 -4.77 -9.35
N ASP A 184 -2.86 -5.11 -10.59
CA ASP A 184 -2.94 -4.26 -11.79
C ASP A 184 -2.17 -2.92 -11.70
N ASN A 185 -1.14 -2.84 -10.86
CA ASN A 185 -0.33 -1.63 -10.69
C ASN A 185 1.16 -1.94 -10.45
N TRP A 186 2.00 -0.94 -10.64
CA TRP A 186 3.43 -1.01 -10.42
C TRP A 186 4.03 0.34 -10.06
N ILE A 187 5.25 0.29 -9.54
CA ILE A 187 6.01 1.48 -9.16
C ILE A 187 7.19 1.65 -10.12
N GLU A 188 7.24 2.84 -10.73
CA GLU A 188 8.32 3.30 -11.60
C GLU A 188 9.32 4.15 -10.79
N PHE A 189 10.59 4.13 -11.19
CA PHE A 189 11.66 4.90 -10.55
C PHE A 189 12.38 5.78 -11.57
N PRO A 190 11.83 6.97 -11.92
CA PRO A 190 12.41 7.83 -12.95
C PRO A 190 13.85 8.27 -12.64
N SER A 191 14.21 8.39 -11.37
CA SER A 191 15.57 8.74 -10.93
C SER A 191 16.62 7.68 -11.31
N LEU A 192 16.21 6.44 -11.58
CA LEU A 192 17.11 5.34 -11.98
C LEU A 192 17.32 5.25 -13.50
N ASP A 193 16.59 6.03 -14.29
CA ASP A 193 16.73 6.08 -15.75
C ASP A 193 17.72 7.16 -16.22
N LYS A 194 18.11 8.07 -15.33
CA LYS A 194 19.07 9.15 -15.60
C LYS A 194 20.31 9.04 -14.72
N TYR A 195 21.48 9.31 -15.28
CA TYR A 195 22.70 9.25 -14.48
C TYR A 195 22.78 10.46 -13.53
N GLY A 196 22.94 10.18 -12.24
CA GLY A 196 23.07 11.20 -11.21
C GLY A 196 23.35 10.60 -9.84
N ASP A 197 23.36 11.45 -8.80
CA ASP A 197 23.69 11.04 -7.43
C ASP A 197 22.76 9.92 -6.90
N ASN A 198 21.52 9.88 -7.36
CA ASN A 198 20.52 8.88 -6.98
C ASN A 198 20.78 7.48 -7.58
N SER A 199 21.22 7.41 -8.85
CA SER A 199 21.37 6.18 -9.64
C SER A 199 22.82 5.66 -9.72
N MET A 200 23.81 6.53 -9.51
CA MET A 200 25.21 6.15 -9.46
C MET A 200 25.50 5.02 -8.44
N PRO A 201 24.95 5.03 -7.21
CA PRO A 201 25.18 3.99 -6.21
C PRO A 201 24.56 2.63 -6.56
N TRP A 202 23.63 2.58 -7.53
CA TRP A 202 22.96 1.36 -7.97
C TRP A 202 23.80 0.53 -8.95
N ASN A 203 25.01 1.00 -9.28
CA ASN A 203 25.85 0.46 -10.33
C ASN A 203 27.24 0.09 -9.81
N LYS A 204 27.96 -0.76 -10.56
CA LYS A 204 29.31 -1.24 -10.20
C LYS A 204 29.32 -2.06 -8.90
N LEU A 205 28.24 -2.80 -8.66
CA LEU A 205 28.06 -3.60 -7.45
C LEU A 205 28.73 -4.97 -7.59
N ARG A 206 29.17 -5.52 -6.46
CA ARG A 206 29.65 -6.92 -6.35
C ARG A 206 28.71 -7.82 -5.57
N ALA A 207 27.77 -7.22 -4.85
CA ALA A 207 26.74 -7.94 -4.13
C ALA A 207 25.45 -7.12 -4.13
N MET A 208 24.34 -7.78 -3.86
CA MET A 208 23.02 -7.14 -3.80
C MET A 208 22.07 -7.91 -2.90
N THR A 209 21.05 -7.20 -2.43
CA THR A 209 19.89 -7.79 -1.76
C THR A 209 18.62 -7.09 -2.24
N TYR A 210 17.59 -7.89 -2.53
CA TYR A 210 16.20 -7.43 -2.63
C TYR A 210 15.42 -8.03 -1.47
N GLU A 211 14.54 -7.26 -0.85
CA GLU A 211 13.61 -7.77 0.16
C GLU A 211 12.32 -6.95 0.23
N ALA A 212 11.22 -7.58 0.63
CA ALA A 212 9.94 -6.94 0.89
C ALA A 212 9.04 -7.79 1.79
N LEU A 213 8.06 -7.17 2.44
CA LEU A 213 6.87 -7.83 2.94
C LEU A 213 5.81 -7.83 1.83
N ILE A 214 5.30 -9.00 1.46
CA ILE A 214 4.27 -9.17 0.43
C ILE A 214 3.08 -9.94 0.97
N TYR A 215 1.88 -9.57 0.54
CA TYR A 215 0.65 -10.32 0.74
C TYR A 215 0.16 -10.80 -0.62
N ILE A 216 -0.20 -12.08 -0.73
CA ILE A 216 -0.64 -12.64 -2.01
C ILE A 216 -2.16 -12.72 -2.03
N ASP A 217 -2.80 -11.87 -2.83
CA ASP A 217 -4.25 -11.95 -3.05
C ASP A 217 -4.56 -13.09 -4.02
N ASP A 218 -3.83 -13.17 -5.14
CA ASP A 218 -4.00 -14.24 -6.11
C ASP A 218 -2.74 -14.53 -6.94
N PHE A 219 -2.74 -15.68 -7.62
CA PHE A 219 -1.77 -16.01 -8.65
C PHE A 219 -2.47 -16.03 -10.00
N ALA A 220 -2.44 -14.92 -10.74
CA ALA A 220 -3.05 -14.85 -12.07
C ALA A 220 -2.50 -15.98 -12.97
N LEU A 221 -3.43 -16.74 -13.55
CA LEU A 221 -3.16 -17.86 -14.46
C LEU A 221 -3.33 -17.47 -15.92
N THR A 222 -4.15 -16.45 -16.20
CA THR A 222 -4.42 -15.95 -17.55
C THR A 222 -4.56 -14.44 -17.56
N ASP A 223 -4.18 -13.80 -18.68
CA ASP A 223 -4.48 -12.40 -18.94
C ASP A 223 -5.94 -12.19 -19.39
N ILE A 224 -6.33 -10.93 -19.64
CA ILE A 224 -7.69 -10.57 -20.10
C ILE A 224 -8.05 -11.15 -21.48
N GLN A 225 -7.06 -11.64 -22.23
CA GLN A 225 -7.22 -12.25 -23.54
C GLN A 225 -7.19 -13.80 -23.47
N GLY A 226 -7.04 -14.36 -22.26
CA GLY A 226 -6.96 -15.80 -22.02
C GLY A 226 -5.56 -16.40 -22.25
N ASN A 227 -4.52 -15.59 -22.48
CA ASN A 227 -3.16 -16.09 -22.62
C ASN A 227 -2.60 -16.48 -21.24
N PRO A 228 -1.80 -17.55 -21.13
CA PRO A 228 -1.21 -17.95 -19.86
C PRO A 228 -0.33 -16.86 -19.24
N VAL A 229 -0.51 -16.65 -17.93
CA VAL A 229 0.35 -15.82 -17.08
C VAL A 229 1.06 -16.75 -16.10
N SER A 230 2.39 -16.69 -16.08
CA SER A 230 3.22 -17.56 -15.25
C SER A 230 4.06 -16.81 -14.23
N ILE A 231 4.01 -15.48 -14.20
CA ILE A 231 4.88 -14.64 -13.37
C ILE A 231 4.03 -13.64 -12.58
N SER A 232 4.36 -13.47 -11.30
CA SER A 232 4.05 -12.29 -10.51
C SER A 232 5.35 -11.62 -10.08
N THR A 233 5.58 -10.38 -10.50
CA THR A 233 6.81 -9.66 -10.21
C THR A 233 6.80 -9.09 -8.80
N VAL A 234 7.89 -9.26 -8.04
CA VAL A 234 8.11 -8.54 -6.80
C VAL A 234 8.88 -7.25 -7.09
N MET A 235 10.15 -7.36 -7.50
CA MET A 235 10.97 -6.21 -7.87
C MET A 235 12.19 -6.61 -8.69
N GLY A 236 12.71 -5.69 -9.51
CA GLY A 236 13.94 -5.88 -10.26
C GLY A 236 13.85 -5.45 -11.72
N GLU A 237 14.82 -5.90 -12.50
CA GLU A 237 14.91 -5.69 -13.94
C GLU A 237 14.75 -7.04 -14.67
N GLU A 238 13.71 -7.17 -15.50
CA GLU A 238 13.41 -8.40 -16.26
C GLU A 238 14.56 -8.76 -17.22
N ASP A 239 14.86 -10.07 -17.30
CA ASP A 239 15.99 -10.69 -18.01
C ASP A 239 17.39 -10.32 -17.47
N TYR A 240 17.47 -9.61 -16.34
CA TYR A 240 18.74 -9.23 -15.72
C TYR A 240 18.90 -9.69 -14.27
N ALA A 241 18.15 -9.07 -13.36
CA ALA A 241 18.13 -9.34 -11.93
C ALA A 241 16.71 -9.08 -11.40
N LEU A 242 15.91 -10.14 -11.28
CA LEU A 242 14.48 -10.03 -10.98
C LEU A 242 14.06 -11.00 -9.88
N LEU A 243 13.49 -10.48 -8.80
CA LEU A 243 12.75 -11.28 -7.82
C LEU A 243 11.28 -11.38 -8.27
N ARG A 244 10.82 -12.61 -8.46
CA ARG A 244 9.47 -12.92 -8.96
C ARG A 244 8.92 -14.21 -8.34
N ILE A 245 7.65 -14.47 -8.58
CA ILE A 245 6.96 -15.70 -8.20
C ILE A 245 6.43 -16.38 -9.46
N GLY A 246 6.84 -17.63 -9.68
CA GLY A 246 6.54 -18.40 -10.88
C GLY A 246 7.37 -18.02 -12.11
N ASP A 247 7.34 -18.91 -13.11
CA ASP A 247 7.82 -18.75 -14.48
C ASP A 247 7.26 -19.91 -15.33
N THR A 248 7.34 -19.84 -16.66
CA THR A 248 6.71 -20.79 -17.62
C THR A 248 7.06 -22.27 -17.35
N ASN A 249 8.18 -22.56 -16.69
CA ASN A 249 8.63 -23.91 -16.35
C ASN A 249 8.87 -24.13 -14.85
N PHE A 250 8.29 -23.28 -14.01
CA PHE A 250 8.41 -23.34 -12.55
C PHE A 250 7.01 -23.42 -11.93
N GLU A 251 6.93 -23.81 -10.66
CA GLU A 251 5.64 -23.78 -9.97
C GLU A 251 5.16 -22.33 -9.88
N ARG A 252 3.88 -22.11 -10.18
CA ARG A 252 3.31 -20.76 -10.32
C ARG A 252 3.45 -19.95 -9.03
N GLU A 253 3.43 -20.64 -7.90
CA GLU A 253 3.45 -20.12 -6.54
C GLU A 253 4.85 -20.09 -5.92
N GLN A 254 5.89 -20.52 -6.65
CA GLN A 254 7.25 -20.61 -6.13
C GLN A 254 8.02 -19.30 -6.34
N LEU A 255 8.65 -18.81 -5.27
CA LEU A 255 9.56 -17.67 -5.35
C LEU A 255 10.82 -18.01 -6.16
N GLN A 256 11.27 -17.08 -7.00
CA GLN A 256 12.44 -17.22 -7.86
C GLN A 256 13.20 -15.89 -7.98
N PHE A 257 14.51 -15.97 -7.85
CA PHE A 257 15.45 -14.93 -8.22
C PHE A 257 16.09 -15.27 -9.57
N ASP A 258 15.74 -14.51 -10.61
CA ASP A 258 16.34 -14.61 -11.93
C ASP A 258 17.52 -13.64 -12.04
N GLY A 259 18.73 -14.18 -12.03
CA GLY A 259 19.97 -13.44 -12.30
C GLY A 259 20.61 -13.83 -13.62
N SER A 260 19.82 -14.18 -14.63
CA SER A 260 20.35 -14.62 -15.92
C SER A 260 21.24 -13.56 -16.57
N GLY A 261 20.88 -12.28 -16.51
CA GLY A 261 21.74 -11.20 -17.01
C GLY A 261 22.89 -10.80 -16.08
N VAL A 262 22.82 -11.17 -14.80
CA VAL A 262 23.97 -11.10 -13.86
C VAL A 262 24.93 -12.29 -14.05
N GLY A 263 24.46 -13.39 -14.64
CA GLY A 263 25.25 -14.56 -15.01
C GLY A 263 25.09 -15.77 -14.10
N PHE A 264 24.24 -15.73 -13.05
CA PHE A 264 23.99 -16.88 -12.18
C PHE A 264 22.74 -17.70 -12.55
N GLY A 265 21.92 -17.22 -13.48
CA GLY A 265 20.73 -17.93 -13.97
C GLY A 265 19.53 -17.84 -13.01
N LYS A 266 18.59 -18.78 -13.16
CA LYS A 266 17.34 -18.83 -12.39
C LYS A 266 17.51 -19.68 -11.13
N PHE A 267 17.18 -19.14 -9.96
CA PHE A 267 17.37 -19.80 -8.68
C PHE A 267 16.20 -19.50 -7.71
N PRO A 268 15.77 -20.45 -6.84
CA PRO A 268 16.10 -21.86 -6.84
C PRO A 268 15.51 -22.59 -8.07
N GLY A 269 15.94 -23.83 -8.28
CA GLY A 269 15.32 -24.73 -9.25
C GLY A 269 13.86 -25.03 -8.88
N ARG A 270 13.07 -25.52 -9.85
CA ARG A 270 11.66 -25.88 -9.65
C ARG A 270 11.48 -26.87 -8.49
N ASP A 271 10.59 -26.55 -7.55
CA ASP A 271 10.34 -27.32 -6.33
C ASP A 271 8.93 -27.01 -5.78
N ASN A 272 8.02 -27.98 -5.89
CA ASN A 272 6.63 -27.85 -5.44
C ASN A 272 6.44 -27.91 -3.92
N THR A 273 7.51 -28.14 -3.17
CA THR A 273 7.49 -28.04 -1.70
C THR A 273 7.80 -26.62 -1.19
N LYS A 274 8.22 -25.72 -2.09
CA LYS A 274 8.65 -24.34 -1.80
C LYS A 274 7.68 -23.28 -2.33
N VAL A 275 6.39 -23.61 -2.32
CA VAL A 275 5.31 -22.77 -2.82
C VAL A 275 4.79 -21.81 -1.74
N LEU A 276 4.42 -20.60 -2.16
CA LEU A 276 3.73 -19.62 -1.33
C LEU A 276 2.21 -19.82 -1.44
N GLN A 277 1.46 -19.32 -0.45
CA GLN A 277 0.00 -19.45 -0.42
C GLN A 277 -0.70 -18.11 -0.51
N LYS A 278 -1.91 -18.11 -1.07
CA LYS A 278 -2.79 -16.95 -1.09
C LYS A 278 -3.33 -16.67 0.31
N GLY A 279 -3.60 -15.41 0.61
CA GLY A 279 -4.21 -15.01 1.88
C GLY A 279 -3.21 -14.78 3.02
N TYR A 280 -1.90 -14.87 2.76
CA TYR A 280 -0.84 -14.77 3.76
C TYR A 280 0.14 -13.64 3.46
N TRP A 281 0.67 -13.06 4.53
CA TRP A 281 1.86 -12.21 4.50
C TRP A 281 3.11 -13.07 4.51
N TYR A 282 4.09 -12.71 3.69
CA TYR A 282 5.43 -13.26 3.69
C TYR A 282 6.45 -12.13 3.73
N HIS A 283 7.54 -12.31 4.47
CA HIS A 283 8.78 -11.63 4.11
C HIS A 283 9.48 -12.46 3.05
N VAL A 284 9.87 -11.84 1.95
CA VAL A 284 10.64 -12.47 0.89
C VAL A 284 11.92 -11.68 0.67
N ALA A 285 13.04 -12.38 0.52
CA ALA A 285 14.30 -11.76 0.16
C ALA A 285 15.15 -12.64 -0.72
N CYS A 286 16.06 -12.03 -1.47
CA CYS A 286 17.12 -12.73 -2.16
C CYS A 286 18.44 -11.96 -2.06
N THR A 287 19.54 -12.69 -1.89
CA THR A 287 20.89 -12.11 -1.86
C THR A 287 21.78 -12.79 -2.86
N TYR A 288 22.72 -12.03 -3.41
CA TYR A 288 23.79 -12.57 -4.24
C TYR A 288 25.08 -11.80 -3.99
N ASP A 289 26.20 -12.52 -3.88
CA ASP A 289 27.54 -11.97 -3.75
C ASP A 289 28.49 -12.67 -4.74
N GLN A 290 29.07 -11.88 -5.64
CA GLN A 290 29.98 -12.36 -6.67
C GLN A 290 31.33 -12.83 -6.11
N ASN A 291 31.79 -12.26 -4.98
CA ASN A 291 33.08 -12.61 -4.40
C ASN A 291 33.03 -14.00 -3.78
N THR A 292 31.95 -14.30 -3.05
CA THR A 292 31.72 -15.60 -2.43
C THR A 292 31.01 -16.58 -3.36
N ARG A 293 30.42 -16.08 -4.47
CA ARG A 293 29.63 -16.83 -5.45
C ARG A 293 28.45 -17.55 -4.81
N VAL A 294 27.83 -16.89 -3.83
CA VAL A 294 26.70 -17.42 -3.06
C VAL A 294 25.42 -16.68 -3.44
N VAL A 295 24.37 -17.43 -3.76
CA VAL A 295 23.00 -16.93 -3.92
C VAL A 295 22.10 -17.53 -2.84
N ARG A 296 21.21 -16.72 -2.28
CA ARG A 296 20.22 -17.17 -1.31
C ARG A 296 18.84 -16.60 -1.61
N VAL A 297 17.83 -17.40 -1.29
CA VAL A 297 16.42 -16.97 -1.23
C VAL A 297 15.90 -17.25 0.16
N TYR A 298 15.23 -16.27 0.74
CA TYR A 298 14.68 -16.29 2.08
C TYR A 298 13.17 -16.16 2.04
N VAL A 299 12.50 -16.87 2.95
CA VAL A 299 11.08 -16.70 3.24
C VAL A 299 10.93 -16.59 4.75
N ASN A 300 10.22 -15.55 5.20
CA ASN A 300 9.96 -15.27 6.61
C ASN A 300 11.25 -15.19 7.45
N GLY A 301 12.26 -14.50 6.92
CA GLY A 301 13.55 -14.31 7.58
C GLY A 301 14.47 -15.54 7.58
N ARG A 302 14.02 -16.70 7.09
CA ARG A 302 14.80 -17.94 7.08
C ARG A 302 15.30 -18.26 5.68
N ILE A 303 16.49 -18.85 5.58
CA ILE A 303 17.01 -19.36 4.30
C ILE A 303 16.07 -20.48 3.83
N GLN A 304 15.43 -20.27 2.68
CA GLN A 304 14.64 -21.30 2.00
C GLN A 304 15.53 -22.10 1.03
N SER A 305 16.44 -21.41 0.35
CA SER A 305 17.35 -22.02 -0.62
C SER A 305 18.69 -21.29 -0.64
N GLU A 306 19.79 -22.05 -0.74
CA GLU A 306 21.15 -21.55 -0.93
C GLU A 306 21.87 -22.34 -2.03
N ALA A 307 22.67 -21.67 -2.84
CA ALA A 307 23.65 -22.31 -3.72
C ALA A 307 24.98 -21.54 -3.72
N THR A 308 26.06 -22.29 -3.92
CA THR A 308 27.43 -21.79 -4.02
C THR A 308 27.94 -22.00 -5.45
N GLU A 309 29.10 -21.41 -5.77
CA GLU A 309 29.68 -21.47 -7.10
C GLU A 309 28.76 -20.93 -8.21
N MET A 310 27.92 -19.95 -7.85
CA MET A 310 26.98 -19.30 -8.76
C MET A 310 27.62 -18.11 -9.47
N GLY A 311 27.21 -17.86 -10.71
CA GLY A 311 27.71 -16.73 -11.50
C GLY A 311 29.17 -16.85 -11.94
N PRO A 312 29.77 -15.74 -12.43
CA PRO A 312 31.09 -15.76 -13.04
C PRO A 312 32.18 -16.22 -12.06
N ALA A 313 33.10 -17.07 -12.54
CA ALA A 313 34.23 -17.55 -11.74
C ALA A 313 35.39 -16.54 -11.66
N ALA A 314 35.52 -15.66 -12.65
CA ALA A 314 36.51 -14.60 -12.69
C ALA A 314 35.80 -13.24 -12.65
N LEU A 315 36.27 -12.33 -11.81
CA LEU A 315 35.71 -10.98 -11.66
C LEU A 315 36.49 -9.97 -12.49
N ASP A 316 35.78 -9.15 -13.24
CA ASP A 316 36.32 -8.03 -13.99
C ASP A 316 35.30 -6.88 -14.04
N ASP A 317 35.67 -5.75 -14.63
CA ASP A 317 34.80 -4.58 -14.66
C ASP A 317 33.58 -4.73 -15.59
N LYS A 318 33.55 -5.75 -16.46
CA LYS A 318 32.43 -6.00 -17.36
C LYS A 318 31.32 -6.81 -16.71
N ASN A 319 31.63 -7.52 -15.64
CA ASN A 319 30.67 -8.34 -14.92
C ASN A 319 30.21 -7.73 -13.59
N PHE A 320 30.42 -6.43 -13.38
CA PHE A 320 29.73 -5.73 -12.30
C PHE A 320 28.20 -5.91 -12.40
N ILE A 321 27.55 -5.93 -11.25
CA ILE A 321 26.09 -5.84 -11.16
C ILE A 321 25.69 -4.38 -11.31
N HIS A 322 24.75 -4.11 -12.22
CA HIS A 322 24.23 -2.78 -12.54
C HIS A 322 22.72 -2.79 -12.43
N LEU A 323 22.16 -2.18 -11.39
CA LEU A 323 20.72 -2.17 -11.13
C LEU A 323 20.01 -0.93 -11.71
N ALA A 324 20.77 -0.03 -12.35
CA ALA A 324 20.26 1.14 -13.06
C ALA A 324 20.97 1.28 -14.43
N ARG A 325 20.82 0.27 -15.29
CA ARG A 325 21.53 0.18 -16.59
C ARG A 325 21.13 1.29 -17.57
N ARG A 326 19.88 1.74 -17.52
CA ARG A 326 19.41 2.90 -18.32
C ARG A 326 20.14 4.19 -17.96
N ALA A 327 20.41 4.43 -16.68
CA ALA A 327 21.26 5.55 -16.27
C ALA A 327 22.69 5.44 -16.83
N LEU A 328 23.26 4.23 -16.94
CA LEU A 328 24.59 4.07 -17.55
C LEU A 328 24.59 4.33 -19.07
N TYR A 329 23.51 3.94 -19.76
CA TYR A 329 23.32 4.32 -21.15
C TYR A 329 23.22 5.84 -21.31
N ASP A 330 22.40 6.49 -20.47
CA ASP A 330 22.25 7.96 -20.43
C ASP A 330 23.59 8.67 -20.16
N LEU A 331 24.43 8.14 -19.26
CA LEU A 331 25.79 8.64 -19.03
C LEU A 331 26.64 8.57 -20.30
N TRP A 332 26.62 7.44 -21.00
CA TRP A 332 27.40 7.26 -22.22
C TRP A 332 26.90 8.15 -23.37
N ASP A 333 25.59 8.21 -23.57
CA ASP A 333 24.97 8.93 -24.68
C ASP A 333 25.27 10.43 -24.57
N ASN A 334 25.18 10.98 -23.35
CA ASN A 334 25.46 12.39 -23.05
C ASN A 334 26.95 12.73 -22.87
N GLU A 335 27.87 11.76 -22.84
CA GLU A 335 29.31 12.04 -22.74
C GLU A 335 29.82 12.68 -24.04
N THR A 336 30.56 13.78 -23.89
CA THR A 336 31.10 14.59 -25.00
C THR A 336 32.61 14.46 -25.14
N ASP A 337 33.32 14.06 -24.09
CA ASP A 337 34.74 13.73 -24.15
C ASP A 337 34.93 12.38 -24.86
N PRO A 338 35.62 12.33 -26.02
CA PRO A 338 35.77 11.09 -26.77
C PRO A 338 36.51 9.99 -26.01
N GLY A 339 37.50 10.37 -25.18
CA GLY A 339 38.28 9.42 -24.39
C GLY A 339 37.45 8.74 -23.32
N LYS A 340 36.64 9.51 -22.58
CA LYS A 340 35.69 8.96 -21.60
C LYS A 340 34.58 8.15 -22.28
N LYS A 341 34.06 8.63 -23.41
CA LYS A 341 33.02 7.91 -24.16
C LYS A 341 33.51 6.54 -24.61
N ASP A 342 34.75 6.44 -25.07
CA ASP A 342 35.37 5.16 -25.45
C ASP A 342 35.68 4.26 -24.24
N GLN A 343 36.02 4.84 -23.07
CA GLN A 343 36.10 4.09 -21.82
C GLN A 343 34.74 3.47 -21.43
N TYR A 344 33.65 4.22 -21.54
CA TYR A 344 32.30 3.71 -21.26
C TYR A 344 31.85 2.64 -22.25
N LYS A 345 32.20 2.76 -23.54
CA LYS A 345 31.99 1.67 -24.53
C LYS A 345 32.76 0.40 -24.16
N THR A 346 33.99 0.55 -23.65
CA THR A 346 34.78 -0.60 -23.21
C THR A 346 34.10 -1.34 -22.04
N LEU A 347 33.35 -0.61 -21.22
CA LEU A 347 32.49 -1.14 -20.16
C LEU A 347 31.11 -1.61 -20.65
N GLY A 348 30.78 -1.44 -21.94
CA GLY A 348 29.55 -1.91 -22.57
C GLY A 348 28.33 -1.00 -22.40
N TYR A 349 28.49 0.23 -21.90
CA TYR A 349 27.36 1.11 -21.58
C TYR A 349 26.55 1.52 -22.82
N ASP A 350 27.18 1.53 -23.99
CA ASP A 350 26.55 1.77 -25.29
C ASP A 350 25.55 0.69 -25.71
N THR A 351 25.64 -0.51 -25.12
CA THR A 351 24.74 -1.63 -25.41
C THR A 351 23.46 -1.62 -24.59
N TYR A 352 23.32 -0.68 -23.65
CA TYR A 352 22.20 -0.61 -22.71
C TYR A 352 21.00 0.23 -23.21
N SER A 353 20.94 0.57 -24.50
CA SER A 353 19.82 1.33 -25.08
C SER A 353 18.47 0.63 -24.88
N GLU A 354 18.47 -0.71 -24.89
CA GLU A 354 17.30 -1.58 -24.70
C GLU A 354 17.23 -2.16 -23.29
N ALA A 355 18.07 -1.70 -22.36
CA ALA A 355 17.98 -2.12 -20.97
C ALA A 355 16.58 -1.80 -20.43
N ARG A 356 16.05 -2.68 -19.58
CA ARG A 356 14.76 -2.46 -18.96
C ARG A 356 14.94 -1.59 -17.73
N GLN A 357 13.85 -0.95 -17.32
CA GLN A 357 13.85 -0.18 -16.09
C GLN A 357 13.70 -1.12 -14.90
N PHE A 358 14.23 -0.70 -13.75
CA PHE A 358 13.94 -1.33 -12.46
C PHE A 358 12.52 -0.95 -12.03
N PHE A 359 11.70 -1.94 -11.72
CA PHE A 359 10.34 -1.74 -11.21
C PHE A 359 10.09 -2.50 -9.91
N ILE A 360 9.06 -2.09 -9.18
CA ILE A 360 8.34 -2.95 -8.24
C ILE A 360 7.01 -3.33 -8.89
N SER A 361 6.68 -4.62 -8.90
CA SER A 361 5.43 -5.17 -9.46
C SER A 361 5.24 -5.02 -10.97
N TYR A 362 6.33 -4.97 -11.74
CA TYR A 362 6.26 -5.03 -13.20
C TYR A 362 7.44 -5.78 -13.82
N SER A 363 7.15 -6.69 -14.75
CA SER A 363 8.15 -7.26 -15.65
C SER A 363 7.52 -7.47 -17.03
N TYR A 364 8.18 -6.97 -18.08
CA TYR A 364 7.84 -7.17 -19.50
C TYR A 364 6.49 -6.64 -20.01
N ASN A 365 5.38 -6.89 -19.29
CA ASN A 365 4.04 -6.44 -19.63
C ASN A 365 3.14 -6.30 -18.39
N ASP A 366 1.99 -5.67 -18.60
CA ASP A 366 1.04 -5.24 -17.59
C ASP A 366 0.26 -6.40 -16.93
N TYR A 367 0.46 -7.65 -17.37
CA TYR A 367 -0.23 -8.83 -16.85
C TYR A 367 0.61 -9.67 -15.87
N ARG A 368 1.82 -9.21 -15.55
CA ARG A 368 2.72 -9.85 -14.58
C ARG A 368 2.88 -9.11 -13.23
N PRO A 369 1.96 -8.24 -12.77
CA PRO A 369 2.15 -7.58 -11.49
C PRO A 369 2.06 -8.57 -10.32
N LEU A 370 2.50 -8.10 -9.15
CA LEU A 370 2.13 -8.70 -7.89
C LEU A 370 0.63 -8.49 -7.69
N ASN A 371 -0.15 -9.56 -7.82
CA ASN A 371 -1.57 -9.54 -7.46
C ASN A 371 -1.69 -9.67 -5.95
N GLY A 372 -1.46 -8.54 -5.28
CA GLY A 372 -1.24 -8.52 -3.86
C GLY A 372 -0.76 -7.19 -3.33
N LYS A 373 -0.42 -7.19 -2.04
CA LYS A 373 -0.02 -5.98 -1.31
C LYS A 373 1.46 -6.03 -0.99
N ILE A 374 2.07 -4.87 -0.81
CA ILE A 374 3.49 -4.76 -0.43
C ILE A 374 3.70 -3.75 0.70
N ALA A 375 4.68 -4.03 1.54
CA ALA A 375 5.27 -3.12 2.50
C ALA A 375 6.79 -3.35 2.59
N GLU A 376 7.52 -2.38 3.15
CA GLU A 376 8.93 -2.55 3.54
C GLU A 376 9.85 -3.06 2.42
N ALA A 377 9.66 -2.58 1.18
CA ALA A 377 10.50 -2.95 0.04
C ALA A 377 11.87 -2.27 0.12
N ARG A 378 12.95 -3.02 -0.12
CA ARG A 378 14.33 -2.52 0.00
C ARG A 378 15.26 -3.09 -1.04
N VAL A 379 16.27 -2.30 -1.38
CA VAL A 379 17.42 -2.71 -2.18
C VAL A 379 18.71 -2.35 -1.46
N TRP A 380 19.65 -3.28 -1.41
CA TRP A 380 20.96 -3.08 -0.81
C TRP A 380 22.10 -3.36 -1.81
N SER A 381 23.23 -2.67 -1.65
CA SER A 381 24.47 -2.87 -2.42
C SER A 381 25.37 -3.97 -1.85
N VAL A 382 24.89 -4.70 -0.86
CA VAL A 382 25.57 -5.81 -0.19
C VAL A 382 24.65 -7.02 -0.12
N ALA A 383 25.23 -8.22 -0.01
CA ALA A 383 24.48 -9.41 0.35
C ALA A 383 24.30 -9.43 1.87
N ARG A 384 23.07 -9.16 2.33
CA ARG A 384 22.73 -9.14 3.76
C ARG A 384 22.89 -10.54 4.37
N THR A 385 23.34 -10.60 5.63
CA THR A 385 23.45 -11.87 6.37
C THR A 385 22.07 -12.38 6.77
N PRO A 386 21.91 -13.68 7.11
CA PRO A 386 20.65 -14.20 7.62
C PRO A 386 20.13 -13.45 8.85
N GLU A 387 21.02 -13.07 9.77
CA GLU A 387 20.68 -12.31 10.97
C GLU A 387 20.18 -10.91 10.60
N GLN A 388 20.86 -10.23 9.68
CA GLN A 388 20.44 -8.92 9.19
C GLN A 388 19.11 -8.95 8.46
N ILE A 389 18.85 -10.03 7.69
CA ILE A 389 17.56 -10.25 7.04
C ILE A 389 16.47 -10.45 8.10
N TRP A 390 16.73 -11.26 9.13
CA TRP A 390 15.79 -11.53 10.21
C TRP A 390 15.47 -10.29 11.05
N GLU A 391 16.49 -9.55 11.49
CA GLU A 391 16.34 -8.40 12.39
C GLU A 391 15.62 -7.23 11.72
N ASN A 392 15.82 -7.04 10.41
CA ASN A 392 15.30 -5.88 9.72
C ASN A 392 13.93 -6.11 9.08
N MET A 393 13.29 -7.28 9.17
CA MET A 393 12.07 -7.61 8.41
C MET A 393 10.97 -6.53 8.42
N TYR A 394 10.81 -5.81 9.54
CA TYR A 394 9.72 -4.86 9.75
C TYR A 394 10.15 -3.39 9.79
N ASN A 395 11.45 -3.13 9.97
CA ASN A 395 11.99 -1.77 9.99
C ASN A 395 13.52 -1.81 9.88
N VAL A 396 14.10 -0.79 9.25
CA VAL A 396 15.51 -0.43 9.37
C VAL A 396 15.60 0.83 10.23
N GLU A 397 16.38 0.77 11.31
CA GLU A 397 16.67 1.93 12.16
C GLU A 397 17.64 2.89 11.45
N ASN A 398 17.38 4.20 11.54
CA ASN A 398 18.21 5.27 10.96
C ASN A 398 18.65 5.00 9.49
N PRO A 399 17.70 4.76 8.56
CA PRO A 399 18.01 4.26 7.21
C PRO A 399 18.88 5.19 6.35
N LYS A 400 19.01 6.47 6.73
CA LYS A 400 19.86 7.44 6.02
C LYS A 400 21.35 7.30 6.36
N ASP A 401 21.67 6.64 7.47
CA ASP A 401 23.04 6.50 7.94
C ASP A 401 23.75 5.31 7.27
N ASP A 402 22.99 4.37 6.71
CA ASP A 402 23.53 3.19 6.02
C ASP A 402 23.69 3.47 4.50
N PRO A 403 24.92 3.68 3.99
CA PRO A 403 25.16 3.89 2.56
C PRO A 403 24.95 2.63 1.72
N THR A 404 24.81 1.45 2.34
CA THR A 404 24.53 0.21 1.62
C THR A 404 23.05 0.04 1.30
N LEU A 405 22.16 0.81 1.94
CA LEU A 405 20.73 0.85 1.64
C LEU A 405 20.47 1.78 0.45
N LEU A 406 20.32 1.19 -0.74
CA LEU A 406 20.18 1.92 -2.00
C LEU A 406 18.79 2.52 -2.22
N GLY A 407 17.78 1.89 -1.65
CA GLY A 407 16.40 2.34 -1.66
C GLY A 407 15.59 1.63 -0.59
N TYR A 408 14.67 2.35 0.06
CA TYR A 408 13.80 1.84 1.11
C TYR A 408 12.43 2.47 1.05
N TRP A 409 11.46 1.70 0.58
CA TRP A 409 10.07 2.11 0.40
C TRP A 409 9.19 1.38 1.40
N LYS A 410 8.73 2.11 2.41
CA LYS A 410 7.89 1.55 3.48
C LYS A 410 6.49 1.17 3.00
N PHE A 411 5.97 1.87 1.99
CA PHE A 411 4.55 1.81 1.58
C PHE A 411 3.62 2.01 2.76
N ASN A 412 3.83 3.09 3.51
CA ASN A 412 3.04 3.44 4.68
C ASN A 412 2.41 4.84 4.59
N ASP A 413 2.42 5.45 3.40
CA ASP A 413 1.89 6.79 3.16
C ASP A 413 0.37 6.88 3.34
N GLY A 414 -0.34 5.79 3.03
CA GLY A 414 -1.79 5.65 3.21
C GLY A 414 -2.65 6.50 2.26
N LYS A 415 -2.02 7.26 1.37
CA LYS A 415 -2.67 8.08 0.33
C LYS A 415 -1.68 8.49 -0.75
N GLY A 416 -2.22 8.89 -1.90
CA GLY A 416 -1.42 9.40 -3.02
C GLY A 416 -0.67 8.31 -3.77
N ASN A 417 0.08 8.73 -4.78
CA ASN A 417 0.71 7.85 -5.77
C ASN A 417 2.25 7.87 -5.72
N THR A 418 2.83 8.67 -4.84
CA THR A 418 4.28 8.74 -4.64
C THR A 418 4.62 7.89 -3.42
N VAL A 419 5.56 6.96 -3.59
CA VAL A 419 6.06 6.09 -2.52
C VAL A 419 7.43 6.58 -2.12
N LYS A 420 7.54 7.10 -0.90
CA LYS A 420 8.74 7.76 -0.43
C LYS A 420 9.91 6.78 -0.22
N ASP A 421 11.11 7.17 -0.66
CA ASP A 421 12.37 6.53 -0.28
C ASP A 421 12.89 7.10 1.05
N TYR A 422 13.07 6.22 2.02
CA TYR A 422 13.58 6.52 3.35
C TYR A 422 15.10 6.40 3.45
N SER A 423 15.77 5.88 2.42
CA SER A 423 17.22 5.87 2.32
C SER A 423 17.78 7.29 2.17
N ARG A 424 19.10 7.40 2.16
CA ARG A 424 19.79 8.67 1.88
C ARG A 424 19.71 9.12 0.42
N TYR A 425 19.24 8.26 -0.50
CA TYR A 425 19.32 8.47 -1.94
C TYR A 425 18.05 9.06 -2.55
N GLY A 426 16.92 9.11 -1.82
CA GLY A 426 15.72 9.83 -2.28
C GLY A 426 15.18 9.35 -3.63
N ASN A 427 15.27 8.05 -3.92
CA ASN A 427 14.70 7.41 -5.10
C ASN A 427 13.20 7.19 -4.92
N ASP A 428 12.42 8.26 -4.76
CA ASP A 428 10.96 8.16 -4.59
C ASP A 428 10.34 7.43 -5.79
N GLY A 429 9.49 6.45 -5.49
CA GLY A 429 8.76 5.68 -6.48
C GLY A 429 7.48 6.37 -6.91
N GLN A 430 7.07 6.18 -8.16
CA GLN A 430 5.83 6.71 -8.70
C GLN A 430 4.93 5.56 -9.18
N ALA A 431 3.74 5.45 -8.59
CA ALA A 431 2.76 4.48 -9.05
C ALA A 431 2.27 4.82 -10.46
N LYS A 432 2.09 3.78 -11.29
CA LYS A 432 1.58 3.93 -12.65
C LYS A 432 0.14 4.44 -12.67
N TYR A 433 -0.69 3.81 -11.86
CA TYR A 433 -2.10 4.13 -11.66
C TYR A 433 -2.34 4.56 -10.22
N ASP A 434 -3.54 5.07 -9.95
CA ASP A 434 -3.92 5.48 -8.59
C ASP A 434 -3.73 4.33 -7.60
N LEU A 435 -2.87 4.57 -6.61
CA LEU A 435 -2.48 3.57 -5.64
C LEU A 435 -3.60 3.39 -4.63
N LYS A 436 -4.04 2.15 -4.46
CA LYS A 436 -5.06 1.79 -3.47
C LYS A 436 -4.38 1.46 -2.15
N TRP A 437 -4.93 2.00 -1.08
CA TRP A 437 -4.49 1.80 0.29
C TRP A 437 -5.61 1.10 1.06
N PRO A 438 -5.61 -0.24 1.15
CA PRO A 438 -6.70 -0.98 1.78
C PRO A 438 -6.77 -0.71 3.29
N ASP A 439 -7.98 -0.71 3.83
CA ASP A 439 -8.20 -0.72 5.28
C ASP A 439 -7.89 -2.10 5.88
N GLY A 440 -7.73 -2.12 7.21
CA GLY A 440 -7.60 -3.37 7.97
C GLY A 440 -6.26 -4.08 7.82
N ILE A 441 -5.22 -3.41 7.32
CA ILE A 441 -3.87 -3.97 7.28
C ILE A 441 -3.33 -4.09 8.70
N GLU A 442 -2.84 -5.29 9.01
CA GLU A 442 -2.03 -5.57 10.19
C GLU A 442 -1.08 -6.70 9.83
N ILE A 443 0.20 -6.38 9.62
CA ILE A 443 1.21 -7.37 9.25
C ILE A 443 1.74 -8.01 10.54
N PRO A 444 1.43 -9.29 10.81
CA PRO A 444 1.93 -9.94 12.02
C PRO A 444 3.46 -10.02 11.98
N LYS A 445 4.08 -10.21 13.14
CA LYS A 445 5.48 -10.62 13.19
C LYS A 445 5.65 -12.08 12.77
N ILE A 446 5.52 -12.32 11.46
CA ILE A 446 5.64 -13.61 10.75
C ILE A 446 6.80 -14.49 11.25
N ASN A 447 7.92 -13.90 11.68
CA ASN A 447 9.07 -14.65 12.21
C ASN A 447 8.97 -15.05 13.69
N GLU A 448 8.04 -14.46 14.45
CA GLU A 448 7.81 -14.70 15.89
C GLU A 448 6.52 -15.52 16.15
N VAL A 449 5.69 -15.79 15.13
CA VAL A 449 4.52 -16.66 15.27
C VAL A 449 4.99 -18.12 15.31
N GLU A 450 4.74 -18.83 16.43
CA GLU A 450 4.97 -20.28 16.50
C GLU A 450 4.12 -21.00 15.44
N GLU A 451 4.74 -21.89 14.67
CA GLU A 451 4.06 -22.76 13.68
C GLU A 451 3.09 -23.76 14.33
#